data_AF-A0A2S7QWH2-F1
#
_entry.id   AF-A0A2S7QWH2-F1
#
_cell.length_a   1.000
_cell.length_b   1.000
_cell.length_c   1.000
_cell.angle_alpha   90.00
_cell.angle_beta   90.00
_cell.angle_gamma   90.00
#
_symmetry.space_group_name_H-M   'P 1'
#
loop_
_entity.id
_entity.type
_entity.pdbx_description
1 polymer ?
#
loop_
_entity_poly.entity_id
_entity_poly.type
_entity_poly.pdbx_seq_one_letter_code
_entity_poly.pdbx_strand_id
1 'polypeptide(L)'
;MVRMQKCIKDLLLSDPRDDKKRIEDAKGGLLEDLYSWILENPDFRQWRNDRRRWLLWIKGDPGKGKTMLLCGVINELERSKAKSVLLSYFFCQATDSRINYATAVLRGLIYLLVYQQPSLISYIRTKYDQAGKTLFEDANAWVALSEIFTNILQDPSLDYMYLIVDALDEYIAGLPKLMEFVVQTSSISPRIKWIVSSRNWPNIEKTFDTAPQKLRLCLELNEKSVSAAVATFIQLKVNQLAMRNKYSKITREAIQQHLTLNANAFVDMPDEVAGDYEALSEIIGLCGSLLTLRERTIFFVHQSAKDFLLGQVLDKVFPSGKEKVNYTIFSRSIQVMSSTLQRDIYSLRAPIISIDQVKLPDPNPLAAARYSCLYWVDHLLRSNTKGNSNDDLKDSGLVYMFLTQSYLYWLEALSLMKRLPDGIIMVRKLENQLHADESPNLYAFIHDAKRFALYSRSVIEQTPLQAYCSALVFAPEKSIIRTTFETCIPPWIKKKLIMLLYTLAVSNDWIIEDGANILWLPSEYRTTAVSIYRGFVVLGLGFGRISFFEFTHTPKFL
;
A
#
# COMPACT_ATOMS: atom_id res chain seq x y z
N MET A 1 12.65 41.72 -15.80
CA MET A 1 11.46 40.85 -15.72
C MET A 1 11.74 39.39 -16.07
N VAL A 2 12.28 39.06 -17.25
CA VAL A 2 12.44 37.65 -17.71
C VAL A 2 13.28 36.76 -16.77
N ARG A 3 14.45 37.24 -16.30
CA ARG A 3 15.30 36.48 -15.35
C ARG A 3 14.64 36.26 -13.98
N MET A 4 13.83 37.22 -13.53
CA MET A 4 13.10 37.15 -12.26
C MET A 4 12.02 36.07 -12.29
N GLN A 5 11.27 36.00 -13.41
CA GLN A 5 10.27 34.96 -13.62
C GLN A 5 10.88 33.55 -13.69
N LYS A 6 12.08 33.41 -14.27
CA LYS A 6 12.77 32.11 -14.32
C LYS A 6 13.17 31.61 -12.93
N CYS A 7 13.76 32.46 -12.09
CA CYS A 7 14.13 32.10 -10.71
C CYS A 7 12.92 31.65 -9.88
N ILE A 8 11.81 32.40 -9.95
CA ILE A 8 10.58 32.04 -9.23
C ILE A 8 10.01 30.72 -9.75
N LYS A 9 10.03 30.51 -11.08
CA LYS A 9 9.56 29.28 -11.71
C LYS A 9 10.40 28.06 -11.29
N ASP A 10 11.72 28.21 -11.20
CA ASP A 10 12.60 27.13 -10.77
C ASP A 10 12.50 26.88 -9.26
N LEU A 11 12.18 27.89 -8.45
CA LEU A 11 11.92 27.74 -7.02
C LEU A 11 10.62 26.95 -6.77
N LEU A 12 9.57 27.22 -7.54
CA LEU A 12 8.23 26.67 -7.36
C LEU A 12 8.13 25.19 -7.75
N LEU A 13 7.86 24.32 -6.77
CA LEU A 13 7.48 22.92 -7.01
C LEU A 13 5.97 22.75 -7.16
N SER A 14 5.24 23.35 -6.22
CA SER A 14 3.79 23.44 -6.16
C SER A 14 3.46 24.75 -5.43
N ASP A 15 2.34 25.39 -5.78
CA ASP A 15 1.89 26.59 -5.07
C ASP A 15 1.16 26.17 -3.78
N PRO A 16 1.66 26.52 -2.58
CA PRO A 16 1.03 26.09 -1.35
C PRO A 16 -0.43 26.56 -1.20
N ARG A 17 -0.83 27.64 -1.89
CA ARG A 17 -2.21 28.13 -1.91
C ARG A 17 -3.13 27.20 -2.70
N ASP A 18 -2.65 26.70 -3.83
CA ASP A 18 -3.37 25.73 -4.64
C ASP A 18 -3.41 24.37 -3.93
N ASP A 19 -2.34 24.00 -3.24
CA ASP A 19 -2.32 22.80 -2.38
C ASP A 19 -3.35 22.90 -1.26
N LYS A 20 -3.41 24.03 -0.55
CA LYS A 20 -4.42 24.29 0.47
C LYS A 20 -5.84 24.13 -0.10
N LYS A 21 -6.12 24.79 -1.23
CA LYS A 21 -7.44 24.71 -1.89
C LYS A 21 -7.80 23.28 -2.28
N ARG A 22 -6.87 22.55 -2.90
CA ARG A 22 -7.05 21.14 -3.26
C ARG A 22 -7.31 20.26 -2.04
N ILE A 23 -6.61 20.48 -0.93
CA ILE A 23 -6.81 19.75 0.32
C ILE A 23 -8.21 20.01 0.89
N GLU A 24 -8.65 21.27 0.90
CA GLU A 24 -9.99 21.66 1.37
C GLU A 24 -11.08 21.01 0.51
N ASP A 25 -10.96 21.11 -0.81
CA ASP A 25 -11.92 20.52 -1.75
C ASP A 25 -11.98 18.99 -1.62
N ALA A 26 -10.81 18.32 -1.52
CA ALA A 26 -10.73 16.88 -1.35
C ALA A 26 -11.31 16.39 -0.01
N LYS A 27 -11.34 17.25 1.02
CA LYS A 27 -11.90 16.95 2.34
C LYS A 27 -13.35 17.45 2.52
N GLY A 28 -13.99 17.86 1.43
CA GLY A 28 -15.40 18.23 1.41
C GLY A 28 -15.69 19.65 1.90
N GLY A 29 -14.71 20.54 1.78
CA GLY A 29 -14.75 21.95 2.15
C GLY A 29 -14.21 22.22 3.56
N LEU A 30 -13.89 23.49 3.82
CA LEU A 30 -13.54 24.00 5.15
C LEU A 30 -14.75 24.71 5.76
N LEU A 31 -15.11 24.33 6.98
CA LEU A 31 -16.25 24.90 7.71
C LEU A 31 -15.73 25.58 8.97
N GLU A 32 -16.10 26.85 9.16
CA GLU A 32 -15.60 27.71 10.24
C GLU A 32 -15.85 27.13 11.63
N ASP A 33 -17.05 26.58 11.85
CA ASP A 33 -17.47 25.97 13.10
C ASP A 33 -16.59 24.78 13.54
N LEU A 34 -15.84 24.16 12.62
CA LEU A 34 -15.00 22.99 12.93
C LEU A 34 -13.64 23.36 13.53
N TYR A 35 -13.17 24.57 13.26
CA TYR A 35 -11.88 25.04 13.75
C TYR A 35 -11.98 26.23 14.70
N SER A 36 -13.10 26.95 14.75
CA SER A 36 -13.28 28.15 15.57
C SER A 36 -12.89 27.97 17.03
N TRP A 37 -13.08 26.77 17.60
CA TRP A 37 -12.67 26.43 18.96
C TRP A 37 -11.17 26.64 19.21
N ILE A 38 -10.31 26.51 18.19
CA ILE A 38 -8.87 26.73 18.32
C ILE A 38 -8.54 28.20 18.56
N LEU A 39 -9.35 29.11 18.02
CA LEU A 39 -9.16 30.56 18.14
C LEU A 39 -9.45 31.03 19.57
N GLU A 40 -10.32 30.30 20.26
CA GLU A 40 -10.67 30.48 21.66
C GLU A 40 -9.75 29.72 22.62
N ASN A 41 -8.95 28.78 22.10
CA ASN A 41 -8.09 27.94 22.93
C ASN A 41 -7.02 28.78 23.66
N PRO A 42 -6.82 28.59 24.99
CA PRO A 42 -5.87 29.36 25.77
C PRO A 42 -4.43 29.29 25.25
N ASP A 43 -3.96 28.11 24.84
CA ASP A 43 -2.60 27.93 24.33
C ASP A 43 -2.40 28.64 22.99
N PHE A 44 -3.41 28.57 22.10
CA PHE A 44 -3.36 29.29 20.83
C PHE A 44 -3.40 30.81 21.03
N ARG A 45 -4.27 31.32 21.91
CA ARG A 45 -4.33 32.76 22.25
C ARG A 45 -3.04 33.24 22.90
N GLN A 46 -2.46 32.45 23.80
CA GLN A 46 -1.18 32.74 24.42
C GLN A 46 -0.09 32.81 23.35
N TRP A 47 -0.01 31.82 22.46
CA TRP A 47 0.92 31.85 21.35
C TRP A 47 0.69 33.05 20.43
N ARG A 48 -0.55 33.41 20.09
CA ARG A 48 -0.87 34.51 19.17
C ARG A 48 -0.50 35.87 19.76
N ASN A 49 -0.73 36.08 21.06
CA ASN A 49 -0.60 37.39 21.70
C ASN A 49 0.73 37.61 22.44
N ASP A 50 1.37 36.55 22.94
CA ASP A 50 2.64 36.67 23.66
C ASP A 50 3.81 36.90 22.69
N ARG A 51 4.63 37.92 22.96
CA ARG A 51 5.84 38.22 22.18
C ARG A 51 7.04 37.33 22.54
N ARG A 52 6.89 36.47 23.54
CA ARG A 52 7.88 35.50 24.03
C ARG A 52 7.45 34.05 23.76
N ARG A 53 6.62 33.79 22.76
CA ARG A 53 6.19 32.43 22.39
C ARG A 53 6.28 32.30 20.88
N TRP A 54 7.34 31.70 20.39
CA TRP A 54 7.66 31.74 18.95
C TRP A 54 7.37 30.43 18.21
N LEU A 55 7.10 29.34 18.94
CA LEU A 55 6.77 28.04 18.35
C LEU A 55 5.53 27.44 19.03
N LEU A 56 4.48 27.21 18.24
CA LEU A 56 3.32 26.40 18.62
C LEU A 56 3.39 25.05 17.93
N TRP A 57 3.49 23.98 18.71
CA TRP A 57 3.39 22.62 18.21
C TRP A 57 2.00 22.07 18.45
N ILE A 58 1.24 21.89 17.37
CA ILE A 58 -0.08 21.24 17.37
C ILE A 58 0.15 19.75 17.14
N LYS A 59 0.03 18.97 18.19
CA LYS A 59 0.14 17.52 18.09
C LYS A 59 -1.23 16.87 18.17
N GLY A 60 -1.35 15.76 17.45
CA GLY A 60 -2.51 14.91 17.55
C GLY A 60 -2.32 13.64 16.76
N ASP A 61 -3.04 12.62 17.14
CA ASP A 61 -3.03 11.36 16.44
C ASP A 61 -3.49 11.53 14.99
N PRO A 62 -3.09 10.59 14.12
CA PRO A 62 -3.52 10.59 12.75
C PRO A 62 -5.07 10.64 12.65
N GLY A 63 -5.64 11.45 11.75
CA GLY A 63 -7.10 11.56 11.58
C GLY A 63 -7.84 12.53 12.51
N LYS A 64 -7.16 13.15 13.49
CA LYS A 64 -7.78 14.13 14.43
C LYS A 64 -8.04 15.53 13.84
N GLY A 65 -7.97 15.69 12.52
CA GLY A 65 -8.30 16.97 11.85
C GLY A 65 -7.22 18.06 11.83
N LYS A 66 -5.96 17.79 12.22
CA LYS A 66 -4.84 18.76 12.23
C LYS A 66 -4.73 19.63 10.98
N THR A 67 -4.74 19.01 9.80
CA THR A 67 -4.65 19.74 8.52
C THR A 67 -5.80 20.72 8.32
N MET A 68 -7.05 20.28 8.57
CA MET A 68 -8.23 21.14 8.40
C MET A 68 -8.25 22.26 9.44
N LEU A 69 -7.81 21.95 10.67
CA LEU A 69 -7.60 22.94 11.73
C LEU A 69 -6.60 24.01 11.29
N LEU A 70 -5.45 23.61 10.71
CA LEU A 70 -4.46 24.54 10.20
C LEU A 70 -4.95 25.34 8.99
N CYS A 71 -5.74 24.76 8.08
CA CYS A 71 -6.40 25.51 7.02
C CYS A 71 -7.28 26.64 7.59
N GLY A 72 -8.04 26.35 8.65
CA GLY A 72 -8.83 27.33 9.37
C GLY A 72 -8.02 28.42 10.06
N VAL A 73 -6.94 28.04 10.75
CA VAL A 73 -5.99 28.98 11.35
C VAL A 73 -5.36 29.89 10.29
N ILE A 74 -4.97 29.34 9.14
CA ILE A 74 -4.42 30.11 8.02
C ILE A 74 -5.44 31.15 7.54
N ASN A 75 -6.70 30.77 7.33
CA ASN A 75 -7.75 31.71 6.91
C ASN A 75 -7.95 32.85 7.91
N GLU A 76 -7.98 32.54 9.21
CA GLU A 76 -8.14 33.54 10.25
C GLU A 76 -6.92 34.47 10.34
N LEU A 77 -5.71 33.94 10.23
CA LEU A 77 -4.49 34.76 10.20
C LEU A 77 -4.44 35.63 8.94
N GLU A 78 -4.83 35.09 7.79
CA GLU A 78 -4.89 35.85 6.53
C GLU A 78 -5.92 36.99 6.58
N ARG A 79 -7.07 36.75 7.24
CA ARG A 79 -8.13 37.74 7.42
C ARG A 79 -7.78 38.84 8.42
N SER A 80 -7.08 38.49 9.49
CA SER A 80 -6.80 39.39 10.62
C SER A 80 -5.45 40.11 10.52
N LYS A 81 -4.54 39.68 9.65
CA LYS A 81 -3.20 40.27 9.55
C LYS A 81 -3.22 41.67 8.94
N ALA A 82 -2.35 42.55 9.44
CA ALA A 82 -2.04 43.79 8.75
C ALA A 82 -1.34 43.50 7.41
N LYS A 83 -1.43 44.43 6.45
CA LYS A 83 -0.82 44.24 5.12
C LYS A 83 0.70 44.03 5.17
N SER A 84 1.38 44.59 6.16
CA SER A 84 2.83 44.42 6.39
C SER A 84 3.22 43.04 6.91
N VAL A 85 2.28 42.25 7.43
CA VAL A 85 2.55 40.95 8.04
C VAL A 85 2.56 39.87 6.97
N LEU A 86 3.64 39.09 6.92
CA LEU A 86 3.79 37.99 5.98
C LEU A 86 3.23 36.69 6.57
N LEU A 87 2.56 35.90 5.75
CA LEU A 87 2.02 34.58 6.13
C LEU A 87 2.51 33.55 5.11
N SER A 88 3.37 32.64 5.55
CA SER A 88 3.89 31.58 4.70
C SER A 88 3.59 30.22 5.30
N TYR A 89 3.13 29.30 4.46
CA TYR A 89 2.71 27.98 4.91
C TYR A 89 3.05 26.88 3.90
N PHE A 90 3.16 25.66 4.39
CA PHE A 90 3.42 24.47 3.59
C PHE A 90 2.69 23.25 4.16
N PHE A 91 2.15 22.41 3.29
CA PHE A 91 1.48 21.16 3.66
C PHE A 91 2.33 19.98 3.22
N CYS A 92 2.91 19.25 4.18
CA CYS A 92 3.59 18.00 3.88
C CYS A 92 2.56 16.95 3.45
N GLN A 93 2.84 16.22 2.37
CA GLN A 93 1.98 15.15 1.87
C GLN A 93 2.83 13.94 1.51
N ALA A 94 2.72 12.85 2.29
CA ALA A 94 3.50 11.63 2.04
C ALA A 94 3.26 11.02 0.65
N THR A 95 2.06 11.24 0.10
CA THR A 95 1.60 10.67 -1.17
C THR A 95 2.06 11.45 -2.41
N ASP A 96 2.61 12.66 -2.24
CA ASP A 96 3.10 13.47 -3.35
C ASP A 96 4.63 13.48 -3.37
N SER A 97 5.20 12.64 -4.24
CA SER A 97 6.65 12.49 -4.38
C SER A 97 7.36 13.79 -4.82
N ARG A 98 6.64 14.78 -5.36
CA ARG A 98 7.21 16.07 -5.77
C ARG A 98 7.57 16.97 -4.58
N ILE A 99 6.90 16.79 -3.43
CA ILE A 99 7.00 17.67 -2.26
C ILE A 99 7.40 16.94 -0.97
N ASN A 100 7.81 15.66 -1.07
CA ASN A 100 8.12 14.80 0.07
C ASN A 100 9.63 14.81 0.45
N TYR A 101 10.28 15.98 0.43
CA TYR A 101 11.68 16.15 0.87
C TYR A 101 11.95 17.59 1.39
N ALA A 102 12.94 17.77 2.28
CA ALA A 102 12.97 18.90 3.23
C ALA A 102 13.20 20.23 2.53
N THR A 103 13.91 20.22 1.41
CA THR A 103 14.09 21.40 0.57
C THR A 103 12.78 21.83 -0.10
N ALA A 104 11.81 20.94 -0.31
CA ALA A 104 10.49 21.33 -0.82
C ALA A 104 9.75 22.24 0.17
N VAL A 105 9.84 21.96 1.48
CA VAL A 105 9.27 22.81 2.53
C VAL A 105 9.87 24.21 2.46
N LEU A 106 11.20 24.32 2.46
CA LEU A 106 11.87 25.62 2.38
C LEU A 106 11.55 26.35 1.07
N ARG A 107 11.52 25.64 -0.07
CA ARG A 107 11.15 26.23 -1.36
C ARG A 107 9.75 26.82 -1.36
N GLY A 108 8.77 26.07 -0.83
CA GLY A 108 7.39 26.54 -0.72
C GLY A 108 7.25 27.73 0.23
N LEU A 109 7.94 27.69 1.38
CA LEU A 109 7.92 28.79 2.34
C LEU A 109 8.57 30.07 1.75
N ILE A 110 9.75 29.94 1.15
CA ILE A 110 10.46 31.05 0.48
C ILE A 110 9.59 31.62 -0.65
N TYR A 111 8.96 30.76 -1.46
CA TYR A 111 8.11 31.17 -2.56
C TYR A 111 7.00 32.11 -2.11
N LEU A 112 6.25 31.74 -1.05
CA LEU A 112 5.16 32.59 -0.54
C LEU A 112 5.67 33.92 0.05
N LEU A 113 6.85 33.92 0.69
CA LEU A 113 7.45 35.15 1.21
C LEU A 113 7.83 36.10 0.07
N VAL A 114 8.51 35.60 -0.96
CA VAL A 114 8.87 36.39 -2.14
C VAL A 114 7.65 36.83 -2.94
N TYR A 115 6.61 36.01 -3.02
CA TYR A 115 5.36 36.37 -3.67
C TYR A 115 4.68 37.57 -2.97
N GLN A 116 4.64 37.58 -1.64
CA GLN A 116 4.04 38.67 -0.86
C GLN A 116 4.95 39.91 -0.81
N GLN A 117 6.26 39.72 -0.77
CA GLN A 117 7.25 40.81 -0.73
C GLN A 117 8.36 40.57 -1.78
N PRO A 118 8.17 41.06 -3.03
CA PRO A 118 9.08 40.79 -4.14
C PRO A 118 10.53 41.24 -3.94
N SER A 119 10.80 42.20 -3.05
CA SER A 119 12.17 42.65 -2.76
C SER A 119 13.06 41.55 -2.18
N LEU A 120 12.46 40.55 -1.50
CA LEU A 120 13.17 39.42 -0.89
C LEU A 120 13.83 38.49 -1.92
N ILE A 121 13.49 38.61 -3.21
CA ILE A 121 14.12 37.80 -4.26
C ILE A 121 15.63 38.06 -4.38
N SER A 122 16.11 39.21 -3.91
CA SER A 122 17.54 39.55 -3.90
C SER A 122 18.38 38.48 -3.18
N TYR A 123 17.89 37.96 -2.04
CA TYR A 123 18.57 36.91 -1.26
C TYR A 123 18.73 35.61 -2.04
N ILE A 124 17.77 35.27 -2.89
CA ILE A 124 17.83 34.07 -3.74
C ILE A 124 18.80 34.31 -4.90
N ARG A 125 18.71 35.48 -5.54
CA ARG A 125 19.49 35.81 -6.73
C ARG A 125 20.99 35.86 -6.49
N THR A 126 21.43 36.23 -5.29
CA THR A 126 22.85 36.21 -4.91
C THR A 126 23.52 34.87 -5.23
N LYS A 127 22.80 33.75 -5.04
CA LYS A 127 23.29 32.40 -5.37
C LYS A 127 22.73 31.86 -6.68
N TYR A 128 21.48 32.17 -7.01
CA TYR A 128 20.80 31.64 -8.19
C TYR A 128 21.38 32.18 -9.50
N ASP A 129 21.84 33.44 -9.54
CA ASP A 129 22.38 34.01 -10.77
C ASP A 129 23.66 33.27 -11.26
N GLN A 130 24.34 32.52 -10.37
CA GLN A 130 25.50 31.68 -10.69
C GLN A 130 25.13 30.22 -10.94
N ALA A 131 24.35 29.60 -10.05
CA ALA A 131 24.04 28.17 -10.09
C ALA A 131 22.81 27.84 -10.97
N GLY A 132 21.88 28.79 -11.14
CA GLY A 132 20.60 28.55 -11.78
C GLY A 132 19.78 27.50 -11.03
N LYS A 133 19.09 26.63 -11.78
CA LYS A 133 18.16 25.63 -11.23
C LYS A 133 18.81 24.62 -10.28
N THR A 134 20.09 24.30 -10.48
CA THR A 134 20.81 23.31 -9.66
C THR A 134 20.92 23.72 -8.19
N LEU A 135 20.82 25.02 -7.88
CA LEU A 135 20.74 25.57 -6.52
C LEU A 135 19.66 24.89 -5.66
N PHE A 136 18.58 24.44 -6.31
CA PHE A 136 17.41 23.86 -5.63
C PHE A 136 17.34 22.32 -5.72
N GLU A 137 18.21 21.68 -6.51
CA GLU A 137 18.10 20.28 -6.89
C GLU A 137 19.35 19.45 -6.55
N ASP A 138 20.51 20.06 -6.32
CA ASP A 138 21.74 19.34 -6.02
C ASP A 138 21.83 18.80 -4.56
N ALA A 139 22.91 18.08 -4.27
CA ALA A 139 23.16 17.53 -2.94
C ALA A 139 23.33 18.59 -1.83
N ASN A 140 23.65 19.83 -2.20
CA ASN A 140 23.88 20.97 -1.31
C ASN A 140 22.66 21.89 -1.20
N ALA A 141 21.55 21.58 -1.88
CA ALA A 141 20.35 22.42 -1.94
C ALA A 141 19.81 22.77 -0.54
N TRP A 142 19.89 21.84 0.43
CA TRP A 142 19.50 22.12 1.82
C TRP A 142 20.33 23.23 2.45
N VAL A 143 21.66 23.18 2.30
CA VAL A 143 22.56 24.20 2.85
C VAL A 143 22.24 25.55 2.22
N ALA A 144 22.15 25.60 0.89
CA ALA A 144 21.84 26.83 0.18
C ALA A 144 20.48 27.43 0.58
N LEU A 145 19.42 26.62 0.62
CA LEU A 145 18.06 27.07 0.95
C LEU A 145 17.92 27.48 2.42
N SER A 146 18.56 26.75 3.34
CA SER A 146 18.54 27.09 4.78
C SER A 146 19.21 28.44 5.05
N GLU A 147 20.32 28.74 4.38
CA GLU A 147 21.00 30.04 4.47
C GLU A 147 20.19 31.16 3.83
N ILE A 148 19.63 30.94 2.63
CA ILE A 148 18.74 31.90 1.96
C ILE A 148 17.54 32.23 2.86
N PHE A 149 16.88 31.21 3.40
CA PHE A 149 15.74 31.41 4.29
C PHE A 149 16.14 32.16 5.56
N THR A 150 17.26 31.79 6.19
CA THR A 150 17.79 32.48 7.37
C THR A 150 18.05 33.96 7.10
N ASN A 151 18.68 34.28 5.96
CA ASN A 151 18.95 35.67 5.57
C ASN A 151 17.65 36.44 5.31
N ILE A 152 16.64 35.81 4.69
CA ILE A 152 15.30 36.40 4.54
C ILE A 152 14.71 36.70 5.90
N LEU A 153 14.74 35.76 6.85
CA LEU A 153 14.18 35.94 8.20
C LEU A 153 14.85 37.05 9.02
N GLN A 154 16.07 37.44 8.66
CA GLN A 154 16.83 38.53 9.28
C GLN A 154 16.70 39.86 8.53
N ASP A 155 15.95 39.91 7.42
CA ASP A 155 15.77 41.14 6.66
C ASP A 155 15.14 42.24 7.55
N PRO A 156 15.77 43.42 7.67
CA PRO A 156 15.34 44.47 8.59
C PRO A 156 14.01 45.13 8.18
N SER A 157 13.60 45.00 6.93
CA SER A 157 12.32 45.51 6.41
C SER A 157 11.12 44.65 6.82
N LEU A 158 11.35 43.45 7.38
CA LEU A 158 10.28 42.58 7.85
C LEU A 158 9.67 43.06 9.16
N ASP A 159 8.34 43.20 9.17
CA ASP A 159 7.56 43.58 10.35
C ASP A 159 7.24 42.36 11.22
N TYR A 160 6.20 41.59 10.87
CA TYR A 160 5.81 40.37 11.58
C TYR A 160 5.57 39.23 10.59
N MET A 161 5.83 38.00 11.00
CA MET A 161 5.72 36.84 10.12
C MET A 161 5.13 35.63 10.82
N TYR A 162 4.19 34.98 10.14
CA TYR A 162 3.69 33.66 10.50
C TYR A 162 4.23 32.61 9.53
N LEU A 163 4.83 31.55 10.08
CA LEU A 163 5.37 30.41 9.36
C LEU A 163 4.64 29.14 9.81
N ILE A 164 4.03 28.41 8.88
CA ILE A 164 3.19 27.26 9.21
C ILE A 164 3.62 26.03 8.42
N VAL A 165 3.85 24.91 9.10
CA VAL A 165 4.13 23.62 8.44
C VAL A 165 3.17 22.56 8.97
N ASP A 166 2.28 22.08 8.12
CA ASP A 166 1.37 20.98 8.45
C ASP A 166 2.03 19.61 8.19
N ALA A 167 1.71 18.65 9.05
CA ALA A 167 2.04 17.23 8.94
C ALA A 167 3.53 16.95 8.79
N LEU A 168 4.37 17.56 9.65
CA LEU A 168 5.82 17.41 9.63
C LEU A 168 6.30 15.95 9.68
N ASP A 169 5.51 15.06 10.31
CA ASP A 169 5.81 13.63 10.45
C ASP A 169 5.55 12.79 9.18
N GLU A 170 4.83 13.30 8.18
CA GLU A 170 4.56 12.59 6.92
C GLU A 170 5.81 12.46 6.01
N TYR A 171 6.97 12.73 6.58
CA TYR A 171 8.22 12.99 5.92
C TYR A 171 9.21 11.82 6.05
N ILE A 172 9.87 11.44 4.95
CA ILE A 172 10.64 10.19 4.89
C ILE A 172 12.18 10.38 4.99
N ALA A 173 12.80 11.49 4.55
CA ALA A 173 14.28 11.54 4.42
C ALA A 173 14.97 12.85 4.87
N GLY A 174 15.37 13.03 6.15
CA GLY A 174 15.93 14.31 6.67
C GLY A 174 15.06 15.14 7.66
N LEU A 175 14.03 14.54 8.28
CA LEU A 175 13.18 15.16 9.31
C LEU A 175 13.98 15.81 10.46
N PRO A 176 15.07 15.19 10.98
CA PRO A 176 15.86 15.81 12.04
C PRO A 176 16.41 17.19 11.67
N LYS A 177 16.92 17.34 10.44
CA LYS A 177 17.49 18.62 9.96
C LYS A 177 16.41 19.72 9.91
N LEU A 178 15.21 19.39 9.45
CA LEU A 178 14.12 20.35 9.38
C LEU A 178 13.61 20.74 10.78
N MET A 179 13.49 19.78 11.70
CA MET A 179 13.09 20.08 13.09
C MET A 179 14.12 20.99 13.77
N GLU A 180 15.40 20.65 13.69
CA GLU A 180 16.49 21.48 14.23
C GLU A 180 16.47 22.88 13.62
N PHE A 181 16.25 22.98 12.31
CA PHE A 181 16.14 24.26 11.62
C PHE A 181 14.94 25.10 12.10
N VAL A 182 13.77 24.49 12.30
CA VAL A 182 12.59 25.19 12.86
C VAL A 182 12.90 25.70 14.27
N VAL A 183 13.54 24.87 15.12
CA VAL A 183 13.95 25.27 16.48
C VAL A 183 14.91 26.46 16.42
N GLN A 184 15.97 26.37 15.61
CA GLN A 184 16.95 27.44 15.45
C GLN A 184 16.30 28.73 14.95
N THR A 185 15.49 28.65 13.89
CA THR A 185 14.85 29.82 13.27
C THR A 185 13.77 30.45 14.12
N SER A 186 13.09 29.68 14.98
CA SER A 186 12.12 30.23 15.94
C SER A 186 12.74 31.19 16.94
N SER A 187 14.05 31.10 17.18
CA SER A 187 14.79 31.94 18.13
C SER A 187 15.55 33.10 17.48
N ILE A 188 15.54 33.23 16.15
CA ILE A 188 16.29 34.27 15.43
C ILE A 188 15.72 35.66 15.70
N SER A 189 14.40 35.79 15.73
CA SER A 189 13.73 37.08 15.87
C SER A 189 12.37 36.92 16.55
N PRO A 190 12.01 37.80 17.50
CA PRO A 190 10.70 37.77 18.17
C PRO A 190 9.54 38.15 17.24
N ARG A 191 9.85 38.58 16.00
CA ARG A 191 8.89 38.91 14.93
C ARG A 191 8.38 37.69 14.18
N ILE A 192 8.99 36.51 14.41
CA ILE A 192 8.69 35.28 13.69
C ILE A 192 7.90 34.36 14.60
N LYS A 193 6.76 33.87 14.11
CA LYS A 193 5.93 32.89 14.81
C LYS A 193 5.71 31.65 13.96
N TRP A 194 6.15 30.53 14.49
CA TRP A 194 5.98 29.21 13.92
C TRP A 194 4.73 28.51 14.47
N ILE A 195 3.99 27.86 13.58
CA ILE A 195 3.10 26.76 13.90
C ILE A 195 3.58 25.51 13.17
N VAL A 196 3.71 24.40 13.87
CA VAL A 196 3.99 23.10 13.27
C VAL A 196 2.95 22.10 13.73
N SER A 197 2.43 21.28 12.81
CA SER A 197 1.60 20.13 13.18
C SER A 197 2.33 18.81 12.95
N SER A 198 2.12 17.84 13.84
CA SER A 198 2.60 16.47 13.63
C SER A 198 1.85 15.42 14.45
N ARG A 199 2.19 14.14 14.25
CA ARG A 199 1.89 13.02 15.15
C ARG A 199 2.61 13.13 16.49
N ASN A 200 2.13 12.33 17.44
CA ASN A 200 2.67 12.15 18.79
C ASN A 200 3.94 11.28 18.82
N TRP A 201 4.95 11.60 18.01
CA TRP A 201 6.19 10.82 17.99
C TRP A 201 7.21 11.32 19.02
N PRO A 202 7.79 10.43 19.86
CA PRO A 202 8.72 10.84 20.92
C PRO A 202 9.99 11.57 20.44
N ASN A 203 10.47 11.25 19.24
CA ASN A 203 11.64 11.92 18.65
C ASN A 203 11.33 13.40 18.31
N ILE A 204 10.13 13.68 17.79
CA ILE A 204 9.69 15.05 17.49
C ILE A 204 9.53 15.84 18.79
N GLU A 205 8.93 15.22 19.81
CA GLU A 205 8.78 15.81 21.13
C GLU A 205 10.13 16.21 21.72
N LYS A 206 11.08 15.25 21.75
CA LYS A 206 12.43 15.46 22.27
C LYS A 206 13.15 16.62 21.58
N THR A 207 13.05 16.74 20.26
CA THR A 207 13.70 17.84 19.54
C THR A 207 13.03 19.17 19.85
N PHE A 208 11.69 19.26 19.79
CA PHE A 208 11.00 20.52 20.04
C PHE A 208 11.02 20.96 21.50
N ASP A 209 11.23 20.06 22.46
CA ASP A 209 11.46 20.43 23.86
C ASP A 209 12.76 21.21 24.07
N THR A 210 13.70 21.17 23.11
CA THR A 210 14.90 22.02 23.14
C THR A 210 14.63 23.48 22.76
N ALA A 211 13.46 23.79 22.18
CA ALA A 211 13.12 25.14 21.76
C ALA A 211 12.75 26.02 22.97
N PRO A 212 13.44 27.16 23.19
CA PRO A 212 13.06 28.09 24.23
C PRO A 212 11.66 28.61 23.90
N GLN A 213 10.75 28.55 24.88
CA GLN A 213 9.41 29.16 24.81
C GLN A 213 8.40 28.53 23.84
N LYS A 214 8.50 27.20 23.64
CA LYS A 214 7.48 26.38 22.98
C LYS A 214 6.12 26.41 23.70
N LEU A 215 5.04 26.35 22.93
CA LEU A 215 3.70 25.94 23.37
C LEU A 215 3.32 24.62 22.72
N ARG A 216 2.60 23.79 23.46
CA ARG A 216 2.16 22.46 23.02
C ARG A 216 0.66 22.39 23.10
N LEU A 217 -0.01 22.23 21.97
CA LEU A 217 -1.45 22.03 21.90
C LEU A 217 -1.71 20.57 21.51
N CYS A 218 -2.33 19.83 22.41
CA CYS A 218 -2.67 18.42 22.22
C CYS A 218 -4.16 18.31 21.85
N LEU A 219 -4.47 17.82 20.65
CA LEU A 219 -5.87 17.71 20.21
C LEU A 219 -6.66 16.74 21.09
N GLU A 220 -6.02 15.70 21.61
CA GLU A 220 -6.61 14.69 22.50
C GLU A 220 -7.06 15.28 23.84
N LEU A 221 -6.36 16.29 24.36
CA LEU A 221 -6.73 16.95 25.61
C LEU A 221 -7.89 17.94 25.44
N ASN A 222 -8.34 18.17 24.20
CA ASN A 222 -9.44 19.05 23.82
C ASN A 222 -10.66 18.25 23.32
N GLU A 223 -10.84 17.02 23.81
CA GLU A 223 -11.85 16.06 23.34
C GLU A 223 -13.26 16.65 23.25
N LYS A 224 -13.70 17.45 24.23
CA LYS A 224 -15.04 18.07 24.21
C LYS A 224 -15.22 19.01 23.02
N SER A 225 -14.25 19.87 22.76
CA SER A 225 -14.29 20.85 21.65
C SER A 225 -14.16 20.16 20.29
N VAL A 226 -13.28 19.16 20.20
CA VAL A 226 -13.10 18.35 18.98
C VAL A 226 -14.36 17.51 18.69
N SER A 227 -14.98 16.92 19.71
CA SER A 227 -16.22 16.15 19.59
C SER A 227 -17.40 17.02 19.15
N ALA A 228 -17.52 18.23 19.72
CA ALA A 228 -18.53 19.20 19.28
C ALA A 228 -18.35 19.58 17.80
N ALA A 229 -17.12 19.82 17.35
CA ALA A 229 -16.83 20.07 15.94
C ALA A 229 -17.24 18.88 15.05
N VAL A 230 -16.88 17.64 15.43
CA VAL A 230 -17.26 16.43 14.69
C VAL A 230 -18.79 16.28 14.61
N ALA A 231 -19.51 16.50 15.70
CA ALA A 231 -20.98 16.46 15.72
C ALA A 231 -21.60 17.49 14.77
N THR A 232 -21.07 18.73 14.74
CA THR A 232 -21.48 19.76 13.79
C THR A 232 -21.22 19.35 12.34
N PHE A 233 -20.06 18.73 12.05
CA PHE A 233 -19.76 18.22 10.71
C PHE A 233 -20.76 17.15 10.26
N ILE A 234 -21.06 16.18 11.13
CA ILE A 234 -22.04 15.11 10.86
C ILE A 234 -23.40 15.73 10.57
N GLN A 235 -23.87 16.66 11.41
CA GLN A 235 -25.13 17.36 11.21
C GLN A 235 -25.20 18.05 9.84
N LEU A 236 -24.15 18.76 9.45
CA LEU A 236 -24.07 19.47 8.16
C LEU A 236 -24.11 18.50 6.98
N LYS A 237 -23.31 17.42 7.01
CA LYS A 237 -23.27 16.43 5.94
C LYS A 237 -24.60 15.67 5.80
N VAL A 238 -25.22 15.30 6.92
CA VAL A 238 -26.53 14.66 6.92
C VAL A 238 -27.61 15.59 6.37
N ASN A 239 -27.57 16.89 6.68
CA ASN A 239 -28.49 17.86 6.09
C ASN A 239 -28.28 18.03 4.58
N GLN A 240 -27.02 18.08 4.11
CA GLN A 240 -26.72 18.14 2.68
C GLN A 240 -27.25 16.90 1.93
N LEU A 241 -27.06 15.71 2.51
CA LEU A 241 -27.57 14.45 1.96
C LEU A 241 -29.10 14.42 1.96
N ALA A 242 -29.74 14.84 3.05
CA ALA A 242 -31.19 14.88 3.15
C ALA A 242 -31.82 15.81 2.11
N MET A 243 -31.19 16.95 1.82
CA MET A 243 -31.64 17.85 0.75
C MET A 243 -31.46 17.24 -0.64
N ARG A 244 -30.29 16.63 -0.92
CA ARG A 244 -29.99 16.04 -2.23
C ARG A 244 -30.89 14.85 -2.55
N ASN A 245 -31.14 13.99 -1.57
CA ASN A 245 -31.84 12.71 -1.75
C ASN A 245 -33.29 12.75 -1.24
N LYS A 246 -33.80 13.93 -0.85
CA LYS A 246 -35.16 14.16 -0.34
C LYS A 246 -35.53 13.21 0.82
N TYR A 247 -34.61 13.01 1.75
CA TYR A 247 -34.85 12.13 2.89
C TYR A 247 -35.96 12.65 3.80
N SER A 248 -36.78 11.74 4.31
CA SER A 248 -37.76 12.06 5.34
C SER A 248 -37.06 12.53 6.62
N LYS A 249 -37.77 13.30 7.46
CA LYS A 249 -37.27 13.75 8.76
C LYS A 249 -36.78 12.57 9.62
N ILE A 250 -37.52 11.47 9.60
CA ILE A 250 -37.21 10.24 10.34
C ILE A 250 -35.90 9.62 9.84
N THR A 251 -35.71 9.49 8.53
CA THR A 251 -34.49 8.96 7.92
C THR A 251 -33.28 9.84 8.24
N ARG A 252 -33.44 11.17 8.18
CA ARG A 252 -32.39 12.12 8.52
C ARG A 252 -31.96 12.01 9.98
N GLU A 253 -32.93 11.95 10.90
CA GLU A 253 -32.67 11.82 12.34
C GLU A 253 -32.03 10.48 12.68
N ALA A 254 -32.46 9.39 12.03
CA ALA A 254 -31.86 8.07 12.19
C ALA A 254 -30.40 8.03 11.71
N ILE A 255 -30.10 8.56 10.52
CA ILE A 255 -28.72 8.64 9.99
C ILE A 255 -27.85 9.52 10.90
N GLN A 256 -28.38 10.65 11.36
CA GLN A 256 -27.64 11.54 12.25
C GLN A 256 -27.36 10.90 13.61
N GLN A 257 -28.35 10.29 14.25
CA GLN A 257 -28.15 9.56 15.51
C GLN A 257 -27.16 8.42 15.32
N HIS A 258 -27.31 7.65 14.24
CA HIS A 258 -26.38 6.57 13.90
C HIS A 258 -24.97 7.12 13.77
N LEU A 259 -24.71 8.10 12.88
CA LEU A 259 -23.37 8.67 12.70
C LEU A 259 -22.83 9.40 13.94
N THR A 260 -23.68 9.94 14.82
CA THR A 260 -23.24 10.59 16.07
C THR A 260 -22.86 9.56 17.14
N LEU A 261 -23.63 8.48 17.26
CA LEU A 261 -23.34 7.34 18.15
C LEU A 261 -22.16 6.51 17.63
N ASN A 262 -22.01 6.44 16.30
CA ASN A 262 -21.06 5.62 15.56
C ASN A 262 -19.89 6.41 14.96
N ALA A 263 -19.78 7.71 15.27
CA ALA A 263 -18.58 8.52 15.03
C ALA A 263 -17.34 7.86 15.66
N ASN A 264 -17.58 6.95 16.62
CA ASN A 264 -16.62 6.09 17.29
C ASN A 264 -16.91 4.58 17.13
N ALA A 265 -17.66 4.10 16.12
CA ALA A 265 -17.85 2.66 15.84
C ALA A 265 -18.72 2.41 14.59
N PHE A 266 -18.14 1.97 13.47
CA PHE A 266 -18.85 1.27 12.39
C PHE A 266 -18.60 -0.24 12.64
N VAL A 267 -19.52 -1.21 12.67
CA VAL A 267 -20.24 -1.80 11.54
C VAL A 267 -21.13 -2.93 12.08
N ASP A 268 -22.36 -3.04 11.57
CA ASP A 268 -22.94 -4.32 11.12
C ASP A 268 -23.53 -4.05 9.73
N MET A 269 -23.12 -4.81 8.72
CA MET A 269 -23.60 -4.67 7.34
C MET A 269 -24.37 -5.95 6.93
N PRO A 270 -25.58 -5.86 6.36
CA PRO A 270 -26.37 -7.02 5.92
C PRO A 270 -25.77 -7.73 4.70
N ASP A 271 -25.93 -9.06 4.66
CA ASP A 271 -25.43 -9.96 3.62
C ASP A 271 -25.98 -9.69 2.19
N GLU A 272 -27.06 -8.92 2.09
CA GLU A 272 -27.77 -8.62 0.83
C GLU A 272 -27.02 -7.62 -0.08
N VAL A 273 -26.05 -6.85 0.45
CA VAL A 273 -25.38 -5.76 -0.27
C VAL A 273 -24.11 -6.20 -1.01
N ALA A 274 -23.56 -7.37 -0.67
CA ALA A 274 -22.22 -7.77 -1.13
C ALA A 274 -22.14 -8.20 -2.60
N GLY A 275 -23.27 -8.20 -3.33
CA GLY A 275 -23.35 -8.43 -4.77
C GLY A 275 -23.65 -7.17 -5.60
N ASP A 276 -24.00 -6.05 -4.97
CA ASP A 276 -24.39 -4.82 -5.66
C ASP A 276 -23.27 -3.78 -5.59
N TYR A 277 -22.56 -3.63 -6.71
CA TYR A 277 -21.47 -2.67 -6.85
C TYR A 277 -21.94 -1.22 -6.71
N GLU A 278 -23.18 -0.90 -7.10
CA GLU A 278 -23.72 0.46 -6.95
C GLU A 278 -24.01 0.76 -5.49
N ALA A 279 -24.65 -0.17 -4.76
CA ALA A 279 -24.87 -0.03 -3.33
C ALA A 279 -23.56 0.02 -2.53
N LEU A 280 -22.56 -0.81 -2.88
CA LEU A 280 -21.23 -0.78 -2.26
C LEU A 280 -20.50 0.55 -2.55
N SER A 281 -20.58 1.06 -3.79
CA SER A 281 -19.99 2.34 -4.18
C SER A 281 -20.68 3.51 -3.47
N GLU A 282 -22.00 3.44 -3.27
CA GLU A 282 -22.77 4.45 -2.53
C GLU A 282 -22.33 4.47 -1.07
N ILE A 283 -22.22 3.31 -0.41
CA ILE A 283 -21.74 3.20 0.98
C ILE A 283 -20.30 3.68 1.14
N ILE A 284 -19.41 3.34 0.21
CA ILE A 284 -18.02 3.85 0.24
C ILE A 284 -18.00 5.37 0.02
N GLY A 285 -18.90 5.89 -0.83
CA GLY A 285 -19.12 7.33 -0.99
C GLY A 285 -19.57 8.01 0.31
N LEU A 286 -20.39 7.34 1.12
CA LEU A 286 -20.77 7.80 2.47
C LEU A 286 -19.56 7.81 3.44
N CYS A 287 -18.60 6.91 3.24
CA CYS A 287 -17.35 6.80 4.00
C CYS A 287 -16.22 7.73 3.50
N GLY A 288 -16.52 8.71 2.63
CA GLY A 288 -15.54 9.45 1.80
C GLY A 288 -14.40 10.19 2.51
N SER A 289 -14.40 10.30 3.84
CA SER A 289 -13.27 10.80 4.63
C SER A 289 -12.29 9.71 5.10
N LEU A 290 -12.70 8.44 5.05
CA LEU A 290 -11.96 7.27 5.53
C LEU A 290 -11.62 6.29 4.42
N LEU A 291 -12.55 6.06 3.48
CA LEU A 291 -12.42 5.11 2.37
C LEU A 291 -12.62 5.82 1.03
N THR A 292 -11.92 5.34 0.01
CA THR A 292 -12.07 5.78 -1.38
C THR A 292 -12.10 4.56 -2.29
N LEU A 293 -12.82 4.66 -3.40
CA LEU A 293 -12.92 3.62 -4.41
C LEU A 293 -12.11 4.02 -5.64
N ARG A 294 -11.15 3.21 -6.06
CA ARG A 294 -10.44 3.36 -7.33
C ARG A 294 -10.44 2.03 -8.06
N GLU A 295 -10.90 2.01 -9.31
CA GLU A 295 -10.90 0.80 -10.15
C GLU A 295 -11.51 -0.43 -9.43
N ARG A 296 -12.68 -0.22 -8.81
CA ARG A 296 -13.40 -1.22 -7.99
C ARG A 296 -12.64 -1.75 -6.77
N THR A 297 -11.55 -1.12 -6.39
CA THR A 297 -10.74 -1.46 -5.22
C THR A 297 -10.91 -0.40 -4.13
N ILE A 298 -11.15 -0.86 -2.90
CA ILE A 298 -11.35 0.00 -1.74
C ILE A 298 -10.00 0.34 -1.12
N PHE A 299 -9.72 1.62 -0.93
CA PHE A 299 -8.53 2.13 -0.28
C PHE A 299 -8.90 2.94 0.95
N PHE A 300 -8.05 2.90 1.97
CA PHE A 300 -8.09 3.92 3.02
C PHE A 300 -7.55 5.23 2.45
N VAL A 301 -8.28 6.32 2.67
CA VAL A 301 -7.84 7.68 2.28
C VAL A 301 -6.55 8.05 3.01
N HIS A 302 -6.36 7.55 4.24
CA HIS A 302 -5.16 7.79 5.01
C HIS A 302 -4.85 6.61 5.95
N GLN A 303 -3.56 6.31 6.15
CA GLN A 303 -3.08 5.23 7.03
C GLN A 303 -3.62 5.36 8.47
N SER A 304 -3.91 6.59 8.91
CA SER A 304 -4.57 6.87 10.19
C SER A 304 -5.90 6.16 10.40
N ALA A 305 -6.73 6.13 9.36
CA ALA A 305 -8.06 5.57 9.42
C ALA A 305 -7.96 4.07 9.67
N LYS A 306 -7.02 3.44 8.97
CA LYS A 306 -6.67 2.04 9.16
C LYS A 306 -6.13 1.78 10.56
N ASP A 307 -5.17 2.57 11.04
CA ASP A 307 -4.56 2.37 12.37
C ASP A 307 -5.56 2.61 13.51
N PHE A 308 -6.43 3.62 13.39
CA PHE A 308 -7.49 3.93 14.36
C PHE A 308 -8.53 2.80 14.44
N LEU A 309 -9.00 2.29 13.30
CA LEU A 309 -9.93 1.15 13.24
C LEU A 309 -9.33 -0.14 13.77
N LEU A 310 -8.03 -0.38 13.52
CA LEU A 310 -7.34 -1.60 13.98
C LEU A 310 -6.88 -1.54 15.44
N GLY A 311 -6.79 -0.34 16.02
CA GLY A 311 -6.22 -0.08 17.36
C GLY A 311 -7.23 0.34 18.43
N GLN A 312 -7.89 1.50 18.26
CA GLN A 312 -8.65 2.15 19.35
C GLN A 312 -10.14 1.74 19.40
N VAL A 313 -10.69 1.30 18.28
CA VAL A 313 -12.14 1.08 18.13
C VAL A 313 -12.48 -0.37 17.82
N LEU A 314 -11.47 -1.23 17.76
CA LEU A 314 -11.59 -2.59 17.28
C LEU A 314 -12.71 -3.38 17.97
N ASP A 315 -12.78 -3.34 19.30
CA ASP A 315 -13.78 -4.10 20.07
C ASP A 315 -15.19 -3.52 19.92
N LYS A 316 -15.31 -2.26 19.48
CA LYS A 316 -16.58 -1.60 19.17
C LYS A 316 -16.99 -1.77 17.70
N VAL A 317 -16.02 -1.84 16.78
CA VAL A 317 -16.20 -2.06 15.34
C VAL A 317 -16.54 -3.53 15.07
N PHE A 318 -15.94 -4.43 15.83
CA PHE A 318 -16.15 -5.87 15.74
C PHE A 318 -16.62 -6.39 17.11
N PRO A 319 -17.91 -6.20 17.46
CA PRO A 319 -18.44 -6.62 18.76
C PRO A 319 -18.28 -8.13 19.00
N SER A 320 -18.20 -8.88 17.90
CA SER A 320 -17.99 -10.32 17.85
C SER A 320 -16.51 -10.75 17.90
N GLY A 321 -15.57 -9.81 18.03
CA GLY A 321 -14.13 -10.04 18.05
C GLY A 321 -13.49 -10.09 16.65
N LYS A 322 -12.19 -9.78 16.60
CA LYS A 322 -11.36 -9.87 15.37
C LYS A 322 -11.39 -11.28 14.78
N GLU A 323 -11.44 -12.28 15.64
CA GLU A 323 -11.36 -13.69 15.32
C GLU A 323 -12.53 -14.11 14.43
N LYS A 324 -13.75 -13.75 14.82
CA LYS A 324 -14.98 -14.07 14.07
C LYS A 324 -15.01 -13.36 12.71
N VAL A 325 -14.50 -12.13 12.63
CA VAL A 325 -14.38 -11.41 11.36
C VAL A 325 -13.37 -12.09 10.44
N ASN A 326 -12.21 -12.46 10.96
CA ASN A 326 -11.22 -13.23 10.20
C ASN A 326 -11.81 -14.57 9.74
N TYR A 327 -12.64 -15.22 10.56
CA TYR A 327 -13.33 -16.45 10.19
C TYR A 327 -14.28 -16.23 9.00
N THR A 328 -15.12 -15.19 9.06
CA THR A 328 -16.02 -14.82 7.97
C THR A 328 -15.26 -14.51 6.67
N ILE A 329 -14.13 -13.80 6.76
CA ILE A 329 -13.30 -13.52 5.58
C ILE A 329 -12.69 -14.80 5.03
N PHE A 330 -12.23 -15.70 5.89
CA PHE A 330 -11.71 -17.01 5.49
C PHE A 330 -12.78 -17.84 4.76
N SER A 331 -13.94 -18.06 5.38
CA SER A 331 -15.00 -18.92 4.83
C SER A 331 -15.51 -18.37 3.50
N ARG A 332 -15.70 -17.05 3.41
CA ARG A 332 -16.08 -16.37 2.17
C ARG A 332 -14.97 -16.43 1.12
N SER A 333 -13.71 -16.37 1.52
CA SER A 333 -12.58 -16.53 0.59
C SER A 333 -12.54 -17.93 -0.02
N ILE A 334 -12.78 -18.96 0.77
CA ILE A 334 -12.92 -20.34 0.25
C ILE A 334 -14.10 -20.39 -0.74
N GLN A 335 -15.27 -19.85 -0.37
CA GLN A 335 -16.44 -19.86 -1.24
C GLN A 335 -16.19 -19.16 -2.59
N VAL A 336 -15.61 -17.95 -2.58
CA VAL A 336 -15.30 -17.18 -3.80
C VAL A 336 -14.28 -17.92 -4.67
N MET A 337 -13.24 -18.48 -4.07
CA MET A 337 -12.25 -19.25 -4.83
C MET A 337 -12.87 -20.52 -5.43
N SER A 338 -13.66 -21.27 -4.66
CA SER A 338 -14.33 -22.48 -5.15
C SER A 338 -15.30 -22.22 -6.30
N SER A 339 -15.93 -21.04 -6.37
CA SER A 339 -16.83 -20.69 -7.47
C SER A 339 -16.13 -20.02 -8.66
N THR A 340 -14.93 -19.47 -8.47
CA THR A 340 -14.23 -18.67 -9.49
C THR A 340 -13.09 -19.44 -10.15
N LEU A 341 -12.32 -20.21 -9.37
CA LEU A 341 -11.13 -20.88 -9.86
C LEU A 341 -11.50 -22.07 -10.73
N GLN A 342 -10.95 -22.08 -11.94
CA GLN A 342 -11.08 -23.17 -12.89
C GLN A 342 -9.79 -23.31 -13.69
N ARG A 343 -9.60 -24.47 -14.32
CA ARG A 343 -8.51 -24.71 -15.25
C ARG A 343 -8.53 -23.70 -16.40
N ASP A 344 -7.35 -23.19 -16.74
CA ASP A 344 -7.16 -22.25 -17.85
C ASP A 344 -8.06 -21.01 -17.73
N ILE A 345 -8.07 -20.38 -16.55
CA ILE A 345 -8.99 -19.29 -16.21
C ILE A 345 -8.83 -18.07 -17.11
N TYR A 346 -7.65 -17.85 -17.69
CA TYR A 346 -7.39 -16.79 -18.68
C TYR A 346 -7.58 -17.24 -20.13
N SER A 347 -8.01 -18.50 -20.36
CA SER A 347 -8.23 -19.07 -21.69
C SER A 347 -6.99 -18.95 -22.60
N LEU A 348 -5.81 -19.26 -22.05
CA LEU A 348 -4.54 -19.25 -22.76
C LEU A 348 -4.49 -20.32 -23.87
N ARG A 349 -5.21 -21.44 -23.69
CA ARG A 349 -5.32 -22.61 -24.60
C ARG A 349 -4.03 -23.39 -24.85
N ALA A 350 -2.87 -22.72 -24.88
CA ALA A 350 -1.58 -23.32 -25.20
C ALA A 350 -0.66 -23.41 -23.95
N PRO A 351 -0.16 -24.61 -23.58
CA PRO A 351 0.66 -24.80 -22.38
C PRO A 351 2.02 -24.10 -22.38
N ILE A 352 2.50 -23.65 -23.54
CA ILE A 352 3.84 -23.05 -23.72
C ILE A 352 3.85 -21.53 -23.49
N ILE A 353 2.68 -20.90 -23.31
CA ILE A 353 2.59 -19.46 -23.15
C ILE A 353 3.26 -19.05 -21.83
N SER A 354 4.34 -18.27 -21.95
CA SER A 354 5.03 -17.67 -20.82
C SER A 354 4.17 -16.57 -20.19
N ILE A 355 4.24 -16.43 -18.88
CA ILE A 355 3.54 -15.40 -18.10
C ILE A 355 3.87 -13.98 -18.59
N ASP A 356 5.05 -13.76 -19.18
CA ASP A 356 5.43 -12.47 -19.76
C ASP A 356 4.75 -12.17 -21.09
N GLN A 357 4.18 -13.19 -21.74
CA GLN A 357 3.41 -13.08 -22.98
C GLN A 357 1.90 -13.03 -22.75
N VAL A 358 1.45 -13.31 -21.51
CA VAL A 358 0.03 -13.30 -21.14
C VAL A 358 -0.50 -11.86 -21.14
N LYS A 359 -1.54 -11.62 -21.94
CA LYS A 359 -2.32 -10.38 -21.88
C LYS A 359 -3.39 -10.50 -20.81
N LEU A 360 -3.57 -9.45 -20.02
CA LEU A 360 -4.61 -9.41 -18.99
C LEU A 360 -5.99 -9.41 -19.67
N PRO A 361 -6.88 -10.38 -19.37
CA PRO A 361 -8.25 -10.36 -19.89
C PRO A 361 -9.04 -9.18 -19.32
N ASP A 362 -9.96 -8.63 -20.12
CA ASP A 362 -10.93 -7.63 -19.71
C ASP A 362 -12.36 -8.13 -20.04
N PRO A 363 -13.21 -8.40 -19.03
CA PRO A 363 -12.97 -8.26 -17.60
C PRO A 363 -11.97 -9.29 -17.06
N ASN A 364 -11.17 -8.90 -16.06
CA ASN A 364 -10.24 -9.84 -15.42
C ASN A 364 -11.01 -10.86 -14.56
N PRO A 365 -11.02 -12.16 -14.91
CA PRO A 365 -11.78 -13.17 -14.19
C PRO A 365 -11.27 -13.42 -12.77
N LEU A 366 -9.98 -13.12 -12.49
CA LEU A 366 -9.39 -13.24 -11.16
C LEU A 366 -9.62 -11.99 -10.28
N ALA A 367 -10.24 -10.93 -10.79
CA ALA A 367 -10.40 -9.68 -10.02
C ALA A 367 -11.08 -9.90 -8.65
N ALA A 368 -12.15 -10.70 -8.62
CA ALA A 368 -12.91 -10.98 -7.40
C ALA A 368 -12.17 -11.96 -6.45
N ALA A 369 -11.44 -12.93 -6.98
CA ALA A 369 -10.76 -13.96 -6.20
C ALA A 369 -9.33 -13.60 -5.78
N ARG A 370 -8.75 -12.52 -6.32
CA ARG A 370 -7.35 -12.12 -6.10
C ARG A 370 -6.98 -12.00 -4.63
N TYR A 371 -7.81 -11.30 -3.85
CA TYR A 371 -7.59 -11.14 -2.42
C TYR A 371 -7.63 -12.49 -1.70
N SER A 372 -8.69 -13.26 -1.95
CA SER A 372 -8.88 -14.58 -1.36
C SER A 372 -7.71 -15.50 -1.65
N CYS A 373 -7.21 -15.53 -2.89
CA CYS A 373 -6.06 -16.35 -3.28
C CYS A 373 -4.79 -16.06 -2.49
N LEU A 374 -4.60 -14.83 -2.00
CA LEU A 374 -3.37 -14.38 -1.34
C LEU A 374 -3.44 -14.39 0.18
N TYR A 375 -4.64 -14.37 0.79
CA TYR A 375 -4.78 -14.08 2.21
C TYR A 375 -5.66 -15.06 3.00
N TRP A 376 -6.35 -16.02 2.35
CA TRP A 376 -7.28 -16.91 3.04
C TRP A 376 -6.65 -17.69 4.22
N VAL A 377 -5.40 -18.15 4.08
CA VAL A 377 -4.67 -18.83 5.16
C VAL A 377 -4.36 -17.88 6.31
N ASP A 378 -3.94 -16.64 6.02
CA ASP A 378 -3.65 -15.67 7.08
C ASP A 378 -4.89 -15.34 7.90
N HIS A 379 -6.06 -15.27 7.25
CA HIS A 379 -7.34 -15.10 7.95
C HIS A 379 -7.71 -16.32 8.78
N LEU A 380 -7.58 -17.55 8.25
CA LEU A 380 -7.82 -18.78 8.99
C LEU A 380 -6.97 -18.88 10.26
N LEU A 381 -5.69 -18.55 10.17
CA LEU A 381 -4.78 -18.63 11.32
C LEU A 381 -5.06 -17.53 12.35
N ARG A 382 -5.56 -16.37 11.91
CA ARG A 382 -5.96 -15.27 12.81
C ARG A 382 -7.33 -15.47 13.44
N SER A 383 -8.20 -16.30 12.85
CA SER A 383 -9.48 -16.66 13.47
C SER A 383 -9.34 -17.69 14.58
N ASN A 384 -8.21 -18.41 14.63
CA ASN A 384 -8.00 -19.46 15.63
C ASN A 384 -7.26 -18.91 16.86
N THR A 385 -7.92 -18.85 18.01
CA THR A 385 -7.26 -18.62 19.31
C THR A 385 -6.82 -19.94 19.91
N LYS A 386 -5.59 -19.97 20.43
CA LYS A 386 -4.91 -21.16 20.97
C LYS A 386 -5.84 -22.00 21.86
N GLY A 387 -6.27 -23.18 21.37
CA GLY A 387 -6.89 -24.21 22.20
C GLY A 387 -8.11 -24.95 21.63
N ASN A 388 -8.75 -24.47 20.56
CA ASN A 388 -9.87 -25.19 19.94
C ASN A 388 -9.40 -25.94 18.69
N SER A 389 -9.75 -27.23 18.60
CA SER A 389 -9.57 -28.00 17.36
C SER A 389 -10.40 -27.33 16.27
N ASN A 390 -9.75 -26.66 15.32
CA ASN A 390 -10.43 -25.98 14.24
C ASN A 390 -11.03 -27.02 13.30
N ASP A 391 -12.35 -27.16 13.26
CA ASP A 391 -13.04 -28.12 12.39
C ASP A 391 -12.69 -27.93 10.90
N ASP A 392 -12.29 -26.72 10.50
CA ASP A 392 -11.86 -26.43 9.13
C ASP A 392 -10.50 -27.03 8.77
N LEU A 393 -9.67 -27.34 9.77
CA LEU A 393 -8.35 -27.98 9.63
C LEU A 393 -8.41 -29.50 9.88
N LYS A 394 -9.61 -30.11 9.76
CA LYS A 394 -9.80 -31.56 9.82
C LYS A 394 -9.89 -32.17 8.41
N ASP A 395 -9.80 -33.49 8.34
CA ASP A 395 -9.95 -34.26 7.09
C ASP A 395 -11.33 -34.10 6.43
N SER A 396 -12.34 -33.61 7.15
CA SER A 396 -13.66 -33.24 6.62
C SER A 396 -13.89 -31.73 6.57
N GLY A 397 -12.85 -30.94 6.85
CA GLY A 397 -12.94 -29.49 6.97
C GLY A 397 -12.91 -28.76 5.63
N LEU A 398 -13.32 -27.49 5.64
CA LEU A 398 -13.37 -26.65 4.44
C LEU A 398 -12.01 -26.56 3.72
N VAL A 399 -10.90 -26.59 4.46
CA VAL A 399 -9.56 -26.51 3.87
C VAL A 399 -9.24 -27.75 3.04
N TYR A 400 -9.50 -28.94 3.56
CA TYR A 400 -9.24 -30.18 2.84
C TYR A 400 -10.13 -30.30 1.60
N MET A 401 -11.42 -29.98 1.73
CA MET A 401 -12.36 -29.98 0.60
C MET A 401 -11.92 -29.01 -0.51
N PHE A 402 -11.53 -27.78 -0.15
CA PHE A 402 -11.06 -26.81 -1.13
C PHE A 402 -9.79 -27.27 -1.84
N LEU A 403 -8.78 -27.72 -1.08
CA LEU A 403 -7.50 -28.12 -1.63
C LEU A 403 -7.62 -29.33 -2.56
N THR A 404 -8.40 -30.34 -2.18
CA THR A 404 -8.62 -31.53 -3.03
C THR A 404 -9.34 -31.21 -4.33
N GLN A 405 -10.16 -30.15 -4.38
CA GLN A 405 -10.90 -29.75 -5.57
C GLN A 405 -10.16 -28.72 -6.44
N SER A 406 -9.43 -27.79 -5.82
CA SER A 406 -9.00 -26.55 -6.48
C SER A 406 -7.51 -26.24 -6.35
N TYR A 407 -6.70 -27.09 -5.73
CA TYR A 407 -5.28 -26.79 -5.49
C TYR A 407 -4.50 -26.43 -6.75
N LEU A 408 -4.63 -27.18 -7.85
CA LEU A 408 -3.93 -26.84 -9.11
C LEU A 408 -4.45 -25.55 -9.73
N TYR A 409 -5.77 -25.30 -9.66
CA TYR A 409 -6.37 -24.06 -10.16
C TYR A 409 -5.90 -22.85 -9.35
N TRP A 410 -5.68 -23.03 -8.05
CA TRP A 410 -5.10 -22.02 -7.18
C TRP A 410 -3.63 -21.75 -7.51
N LEU A 411 -2.81 -22.78 -7.78
CA LEU A 411 -1.42 -22.58 -8.25
C LEU A 411 -1.37 -21.87 -9.61
N GLU A 412 -2.26 -22.23 -10.55
CA GLU A 412 -2.38 -21.55 -11.83
C GLU A 412 -2.71 -20.07 -11.63
N ALA A 413 -3.73 -19.75 -10.82
CA ALA A 413 -4.11 -18.38 -10.51
C ALA A 413 -2.96 -17.58 -9.86
N LEU A 414 -2.23 -18.18 -8.91
CA LEU A 414 -1.08 -17.56 -8.29
C LEU A 414 0.05 -17.29 -9.30
N SER A 415 0.30 -18.21 -10.23
CA SER A 415 1.24 -17.99 -11.32
C SER A 415 0.81 -16.84 -12.24
N LEU A 416 -0.47 -16.81 -12.63
CA LEU A 416 -1.06 -15.72 -13.43
C LEU A 416 -0.93 -14.34 -12.77
N MET A 417 -0.90 -14.29 -11.44
CA MET A 417 -0.69 -13.08 -10.67
C MET A 417 0.80 -12.77 -10.39
N LYS A 418 1.74 -13.63 -10.81
CA LYS A 418 3.17 -13.60 -10.45
C LYS A 418 3.42 -13.68 -8.93
N ARG A 419 2.58 -14.43 -8.22
CA ARG A 419 2.55 -14.58 -6.74
C ARG A 419 2.62 -16.04 -6.26
N LEU A 420 3.11 -16.97 -7.09
CA LEU A 420 3.31 -18.37 -6.68
C LEU A 420 4.15 -18.52 -5.39
N PRO A 421 5.23 -17.72 -5.16
CA PRO A 421 5.99 -17.80 -3.92
C PRO A 421 5.15 -17.57 -2.66
N ASP A 422 4.18 -16.66 -2.72
CA ASP A 422 3.28 -16.36 -1.59
C ASP A 422 2.39 -17.57 -1.27
N GLY A 423 1.88 -18.26 -2.29
CA GLY A 423 1.13 -19.50 -2.10
C GLY A 423 1.94 -20.61 -1.44
N ILE A 424 3.21 -20.78 -1.83
CA ILE A 424 4.11 -21.76 -1.18
C ILE A 424 4.30 -21.40 0.30
N ILE A 425 4.45 -20.12 0.64
CA ILE A 425 4.52 -19.65 2.02
C ILE A 425 3.21 -19.98 2.77
N MET A 426 2.05 -19.80 2.14
CA MET A 426 0.75 -20.14 2.72
C MET A 426 0.61 -21.64 3.00
N VAL A 427 1.01 -22.51 2.07
CA VAL A 427 1.02 -23.98 2.29
C VAL A 427 1.94 -24.35 3.45
N ARG A 428 3.12 -23.72 3.55
CA ARG A 428 4.04 -23.94 4.68
C ARG A 428 3.45 -23.47 6.02
N LYS A 429 2.73 -22.35 6.03
CA LYS A 429 2.03 -21.85 7.22
C LYS A 429 0.95 -22.84 7.68
N LEU A 430 0.19 -23.42 6.75
CA LEU A 430 -0.81 -24.45 7.08
C LEU A 430 -0.16 -25.72 7.65
N GLU A 431 0.88 -26.24 7.00
CA GLU A 431 1.58 -27.45 7.47
C GLU A 431 2.10 -27.28 8.90
N ASN A 432 2.63 -26.10 9.24
CA ASN A 432 3.13 -25.78 10.57
C ASN A 432 2.04 -25.75 11.67
N GLN A 433 0.76 -25.76 11.29
CA GLN A 433 -0.38 -25.71 12.20
C GLN A 433 -1.10 -27.06 12.31
N LEU A 434 -0.61 -28.08 11.61
CA LEU A 434 -1.23 -29.40 11.55
C LEU A 434 -0.38 -30.45 12.27
N HIS A 435 -1.05 -31.35 12.97
CA HIS A 435 -0.47 -32.55 13.54
C HIS A 435 -1.00 -33.78 12.79
N ALA A 436 -0.10 -34.68 12.38
CA ALA A 436 -0.45 -35.86 11.60
C ALA A 436 -1.42 -36.80 12.34
N ASP A 437 -1.37 -36.80 13.68
CA ASP A 437 -2.23 -37.62 14.53
C ASP A 437 -3.69 -37.13 14.58
N GLU A 438 -3.91 -35.82 14.35
CA GLU A 438 -5.24 -35.21 14.43
C GLU A 438 -5.96 -35.18 13.06
N SER A 439 -5.21 -35.04 11.97
CA SER A 439 -5.77 -34.90 10.60
C SER A 439 -4.80 -35.49 9.56
N PRO A 440 -4.71 -36.83 9.49
CA PRO A 440 -3.68 -37.51 8.71
C PRO A 440 -3.81 -37.28 7.20
N ASN A 441 -5.03 -37.22 6.66
CA ASN A 441 -5.23 -37.05 5.21
C ASN A 441 -4.90 -35.61 4.79
N LEU A 442 -5.36 -34.62 5.54
CA LEU A 442 -5.04 -33.22 5.29
C LEU A 442 -3.54 -32.94 5.44
N TYR A 443 -2.91 -33.48 6.48
CA TYR A 443 -1.46 -33.35 6.67
C TYR A 443 -0.69 -33.97 5.50
N ALA A 444 -1.02 -35.20 5.11
CA ALA A 444 -0.36 -35.88 3.99
C ALA A 444 -0.54 -35.12 2.67
N PHE A 445 -1.75 -34.63 2.41
CA PHE A 445 -2.03 -33.81 1.23
C PHE A 445 -1.19 -32.53 1.22
N ILE A 446 -1.20 -31.74 2.30
CA ILE A 446 -0.45 -30.47 2.39
C ILE A 446 1.06 -30.73 2.30
N HIS A 447 1.55 -31.81 2.90
CA HIS A 447 2.95 -32.18 2.82
C HIS A 447 3.38 -32.48 1.37
N ASP A 448 2.59 -33.26 0.63
CA ASP A 448 2.84 -33.55 -0.79
C ASP A 448 2.65 -32.30 -1.67
N ALA A 449 1.62 -31.49 -1.40
CA ALA A 449 1.35 -30.21 -2.04
C ALA A 449 2.57 -29.28 -1.99
N LYS A 450 3.14 -29.09 -0.78
CA LYS A 450 4.35 -28.28 -0.59
C LYS A 450 5.50 -28.79 -1.44
N ARG A 451 5.75 -30.10 -1.46
CA ARG A 451 6.84 -30.72 -2.24
C ARG A 451 6.61 -30.55 -3.74
N PHE A 452 5.38 -30.78 -4.20
CA PHE A 452 4.96 -30.61 -5.58
C PHE A 452 5.20 -29.18 -6.07
N ALA A 453 4.74 -28.18 -5.30
CA ALA A 453 4.89 -26.77 -5.66
C ALA A 453 6.36 -26.30 -5.62
N LEU A 454 7.17 -26.80 -4.68
CA LEU A 454 8.60 -26.47 -4.62
C LEU A 454 9.38 -27.09 -5.79
N TYR A 455 9.14 -28.37 -6.09
CA TYR A 455 9.82 -29.07 -7.18
C TYR A 455 9.48 -28.48 -8.55
N SER A 456 8.21 -28.11 -8.74
CA SER A 456 7.68 -27.61 -10.02
C SER A 456 7.66 -26.08 -10.09
N ARG A 457 8.29 -25.38 -9.15
CA ARG A 457 8.16 -23.93 -8.99
C ARG A 457 8.56 -23.17 -10.25
N SER A 458 9.75 -23.46 -10.80
CA SER A 458 10.29 -22.70 -11.93
C SER A 458 9.39 -22.77 -13.17
N VAL A 459 8.84 -23.95 -13.46
CA VAL A 459 8.00 -24.17 -14.63
C VAL A 459 6.60 -23.56 -14.43
N ILE A 460 6.02 -23.69 -13.23
CA ILE A 460 4.69 -23.12 -12.95
C ILE A 460 4.76 -21.59 -12.94
N GLU A 461 5.81 -20.97 -12.35
CA GLU A 461 5.98 -19.51 -12.33
C GLU A 461 6.10 -18.91 -13.73
N GLN A 462 6.83 -19.57 -14.63
CA GLN A 462 7.06 -19.06 -15.98
C GLN A 462 5.90 -19.38 -16.92
N THR A 463 5.25 -20.53 -16.75
CA THR A 463 4.24 -21.05 -17.68
C THR A 463 3.09 -21.71 -16.88
N PRO A 464 2.01 -20.96 -16.55
CA PRO A 464 0.98 -21.42 -15.60
C PRO A 464 0.38 -22.79 -15.94
N LEU A 465 0.08 -23.04 -17.22
CA LEU A 465 -0.55 -24.29 -17.69
C LEU A 465 0.39 -25.52 -17.66
N GLN A 466 1.70 -25.31 -17.42
CA GLN A 466 2.63 -26.42 -17.16
C GLN A 466 2.41 -27.08 -15.80
N ALA A 467 1.60 -26.48 -14.92
CA ALA A 467 1.08 -27.14 -13.72
C ALA A 467 0.40 -28.48 -14.06
N TYR A 468 -0.29 -28.57 -15.21
CA TYR A 468 -0.97 -29.79 -15.66
C TYR A 468 -0.14 -30.64 -16.60
N CYS A 469 0.62 -30.02 -17.51
CA CYS A 469 1.26 -30.72 -18.62
C CYS A 469 2.65 -31.27 -18.27
N SER A 470 3.37 -30.61 -17.35
CA SER A 470 4.71 -31.03 -16.91
C SER A 470 4.70 -31.42 -15.44
N ALA A 471 4.34 -30.48 -14.55
CA ALA A 471 4.42 -30.69 -13.11
C ALA A 471 3.62 -31.92 -12.66
N LEU A 472 2.36 -32.03 -13.09
CA LEU A 472 1.48 -33.14 -12.72
C LEU A 472 1.87 -34.49 -13.36
N VAL A 473 2.33 -34.47 -14.63
CA VAL A 473 2.71 -35.68 -15.37
C VAL A 473 3.99 -36.29 -14.80
N PHE A 474 4.97 -35.46 -14.43
CA PHE A 474 6.26 -35.88 -13.89
C PHE A 474 6.28 -36.01 -12.36
N ALA A 475 5.20 -35.65 -11.66
CA ALA A 475 5.05 -35.98 -10.25
C ALA A 475 5.12 -37.50 -10.05
N PRO A 476 5.71 -38.00 -8.94
CA PRO A 476 5.79 -39.43 -8.67
C PRO A 476 4.42 -40.12 -8.75
N GLU A 477 4.36 -41.37 -9.22
CA GLU A 477 3.08 -42.10 -9.39
C GLU A 477 2.29 -42.27 -8.08
N LYS A 478 2.99 -42.21 -6.93
CA LYS A 478 2.39 -42.25 -5.59
C LYS A 478 2.11 -40.86 -4.98
N SER A 479 2.31 -39.78 -5.74
CA SER A 479 1.98 -38.42 -5.28
C SER A 479 0.47 -38.28 -5.10
N ILE A 480 0.06 -37.77 -3.93
CA ILE A 480 -1.33 -37.49 -3.60
C ILE A 480 -1.88 -36.40 -4.53
N ILE A 481 -1.07 -35.37 -4.84
CA ILE A 481 -1.47 -34.33 -5.80
C ILE A 481 -1.71 -34.94 -7.18
N ARG A 482 -0.83 -35.83 -7.63
CA ARG A 482 -0.99 -36.49 -8.93
C ARG A 482 -2.26 -37.32 -9.00
N THR A 483 -2.51 -38.16 -8.00
CA THR A 483 -3.71 -39.02 -7.98
C THR A 483 -4.99 -38.21 -7.85
N THR A 484 -4.99 -37.14 -7.03
CA THR A 484 -6.16 -36.27 -6.84
C THR A 484 -6.56 -35.56 -8.14
N PHE A 485 -5.58 -35.09 -8.92
CA PHE A 485 -5.84 -34.30 -10.12
C PHE A 485 -5.60 -35.06 -11.43
N GLU A 486 -5.59 -36.39 -11.42
CA GLU A 486 -5.28 -37.20 -12.60
C GLU A 486 -6.11 -36.83 -13.84
N THR A 487 -7.40 -36.51 -13.63
CA THR A 487 -8.33 -36.07 -14.68
C THR A 487 -7.95 -34.73 -15.33
N CYS A 488 -7.09 -33.94 -14.69
CA CYS A 488 -6.57 -32.69 -15.24
C CYS A 488 -5.44 -32.91 -16.25
N ILE A 489 -4.82 -34.10 -16.29
CA ILE A 489 -3.79 -34.41 -17.29
C ILE A 489 -4.43 -34.36 -18.69
N PRO A 490 -3.88 -33.57 -19.63
CA PRO A 490 -4.45 -33.46 -20.96
C PRO A 490 -4.56 -34.83 -21.67
N PRO A 491 -5.71 -35.18 -22.28
CA PRO A 491 -5.94 -36.50 -22.89
C PRO A 491 -4.99 -36.89 -24.02
N TRP A 492 -4.34 -35.91 -24.66
CA TRP A 492 -3.33 -36.12 -25.70
C TRP A 492 -1.99 -36.63 -25.13
N ILE A 493 -1.77 -36.52 -23.82
CA ILE A 493 -0.62 -37.13 -23.13
C ILE A 493 -0.98 -38.58 -22.82
N LYS A 494 -0.76 -39.49 -23.78
CA LYS A 494 -0.90 -40.94 -23.57
C LYS A 494 0.48 -41.56 -23.34
N LYS A 495 0.68 -42.21 -22.20
CA LYS A 495 1.89 -43.00 -21.92
C LYS A 495 1.89 -44.25 -22.80
N LYS A 496 2.46 -44.17 -24.01
CA LYS A 496 2.66 -45.31 -24.91
C LYS A 496 4.11 -45.26 -25.47
N LEU A 497 4.95 -46.21 -25.04
CA LEU A 497 6.31 -46.42 -25.54
C LEU A 497 6.26 -47.01 -26.96
N ILE A 498 6.87 -46.34 -27.94
CA ILE A 498 7.37 -46.95 -29.18
C ILE A 498 8.71 -46.27 -29.54
N MET A 499 9.61 -47.04 -30.15
CA MET A 499 11.00 -46.74 -30.58
C MET A 499 11.05 -46.38 -32.09
N LEU A 500 12.00 -45.56 -32.56
CA LEU A 500 12.84 -45.79 -33.77
C LEU A 500 13.77 -44.60 -34.17
N LEU A 501 15.08 -44.93 -34.33
CA LEU A 501 16.14 -44.45 -35.24
C LEU A 501 16.37 -42.94 -35.51
N TYR A 502 17.36 -42.33 -34.83
CA TYR A 502 17.88 -40.98 -35.10
C TYR A 502 19.39 -40.86 -34.85
N THR A 503 20.05 -39.89 -35.50
CA THR A 503 21.46 -39.53 -35.26
C THR A 503 21.57 -38.47 -34.16
N LEU A 504 21.70 -38.96 -32.92
CA LEU A 504 21.94 -38.13 -31.75
C LEU A 504 23.40 -37.71 -31.64
N ALA A 505 23.64 -36.46 -31.24
CA ALA A 505 24.96 -35.88 -30.97
C ALA A 505 24.88 -34.95 -29.75
N VAL A 506 26.02 -34.61 -29.15
CA VAL A 506 26.11 -33.65 -28.04
C VAL A 506 27.05 -32.52 -28.46
N SER A 507 26.61 -31.27 -28.32
CA SER A 507 27.43 -30.09 -28.62
C SER A 507 27.17 -28.98 -27.61
N ASN A 508 28.25 -28.46 -27.03
CA ASN A 508 28.22 -27.46 -25.97
C ASN A 508 27.29 -27.86 -24.81
N ASP A 509 26.24 -27.07 -24.57
CA ASP A 509 25.24 -27.30 -23.52
C ASP A 509 23.96 -27.99 -24.07
N TRP A 510 24.01 -28.67 -25.22
CA TRP A 510 22.82 -29.28 -25.85
C TRP A 510 23.06 -30.70 -26.35
N ILE A 511 22.04 -31.54 -26.19
CA ILE A 511 21.85 -32.74 -27.02
C ILE A 511 21.14 -32.30 -28.30
N ILE A 512 21.67 -32.74 -29.42
CA ILE A 512 21.29 -32.36 -30.77
C ILE A 512 20.86 -33.62 -31.52
N GLU A 513 19.78 -33.52 -32.28
CA GLU A 513 19.25 -34.59 -33.11
C GLU A 513 19.03 -34.06 -34.53
N ASP A 514 19.70 -34.67 -35.50
CA ASP A 514 19.69 -34.25 -36.91
C ASP A 514 19.91 -32.73 -37.11
N GLY A 515 20.83 -32.16 -36.32
CA GLY A 515 21.25 -30.75 -36.40
C GLY A 515 20.38 -29.74 -35.62
N ALA A 516 19.34 -30.19 -34.92
CA ALA A 516 18.48 -29.33 -34.08
C ALA A 516 18.69 -29.59 -32.59
N ASN A 517 18.70 -28.53 -31.78
CA ASN A 517 18.82 -28.63 -30.32
C ASN A 517 17.54 -29.21 -29.71
N ILE A 518 17.66 -30.33 -28.99
CA ILE A 518 16.50 -31.05 -28.43
C ILE A 518 16.44 -31.01 -26.90
N LEU A 519 17.58 -31.04 -26.21
CA LEU A 519 17.65 -31.06 -24.76
C LEU A 519 18.82 -30.22 -24.26
N TRP A 520 18.52 -29.23 -23.44
CA TRP A 520 19.56 -28.41 -22.79
C TRP A 520 20.13 -29.14 -21.59
N LEU A 521 21.46 -29.14 -21.47
CA LEU A 521 22.21 -29.74 -20.37
C LEU A 521 22.62 -28.65 -19.36
N PRO A 522 22.15 -28.73 -18.10
CA PRO A 522 22.65 -27.86 -17.05
C PRO A 522 24.15 -28.01 -16.81
N SER A 523 24.78 -27.01 -16.19
CA SER A 523 26.24 -26.97 -15.96
C SER A 523 26.79 -28.20 -15.22
N GLU A 524 25.96 -28.85 -14.40
CA GLU A 524 26.29 -30.04 -13.62
C GLU A 524 26.32 -31.33 -14.45
N TYR A 525 25.73 -31.31 -15.65
CA TYR A 525 25.67 -32.42 -16.62
C TYR A 525 26.62 -32.20 -17.81
N ARG A 526 27.53 -31.23 -17.70
CA ARG A 526 28.59 -31.00 -18.70
C ARG A 526 29.56 -32.17 -18.72
N THR A 527 29.83 -32.64 -19.93
CA THR A 527 30.42 -33.95 -20.17
C THR A 527 31.93 -33.86 -20.32
N THR A 528 32.67 -34.80 -19.73
CA THR A 528 34.11 -35.00 -20.02
C THR A 528 34.33 -36.07 -21.09
N ALA A 529 33.38 -37.00 -21.28
CA ALA A 529 33.36 -38.00 -22.34
C ALA A 529 31.92 -38.37 -22.72
N VAL A 530 31.68 -38.76 -23.98
CA VAL A 530 30.35 -39.11 -24.51
C VAL A 530 30.42 -40.37 -25.37
N SER A 531 29.44 -41.27 -25.23
CA SER A 531 29.23 -42.42 -26.12
C SER A 531 27.75 -42.55 -26.49
N ILE A 532 27.46 -42.90 -27.74
CA ILE A 532 26.09 -42.94 -28.27
C ILE A 532 25.84 -44.28 -28.98
N TYR A 533 24.79 -44.99 -28.60
CA TYR A 533 24.42 -46.28 -29.20
C TYR A 533 22.91 -46.54 -29.12
N ARG A 534 22.27 -46.83 -30.26
CA ARG A 534 20.84 -47.22 -30.37
C ARG A 534 19.87 -46.35 -29.56
N GLY A 535 19.95 -45.02 -29.68
CA GLY A 535 19.05 -44.08 -28.98
C GLY A 535 19.47 -43.72 -27.55
N PHE A 536 20.55 -44.33 -27.04
CA PHE A 536 21.15 -43.97 -25.78
C PHE A 536 22.30 -42.98 -25.96
N VAL A 537 22.29 -41.90 -25.19
CA VAL A 537 23.40 -40.98 -24.99
C VAL A 537 23.96 -41.21 -23.60
N VAL A 538 25.22 -41.62 -23.51
CA VAL A 538 25.92 -41.89 -22.26
C VAL A 538 26.94 -40.78 -22.01
N LEU A 539 26.77 -40.07 -20.90
CA LEU A 539 27.59 -38.94 -20.50
C LEU A 539 28.47 -39.31 -19.31
N GLY A 540 29.79 -39.20 -19.47
CA GLY A 540 30.74 -39.17 -18.35
C GLY A 540 30.86 -37.75 -17.82
N LEU A 541 30.70 -37.56 -16.51
CA LEU A 541 30.74 -36.26 -15.84
C LEU A 541 32.01 -36.10 -14.99
N GLY A 542 32.43 -34.85 -14.72
CA GLY A 542 33.70 -34.53 -14.05
C GLY A 542 33.93 -35.10 -12.65
N PHE A 543 32.87 -35.56 -11.97
CA PHE A 543 32.95 -36.23 -10.66
C PHE A 543 32.94 -37.77 -10.75
N GLY A 544 33.21 -38.35 -11.92
CA GLY A 544 33.24 -39.80 -12.15
C GLY A 544 31.86 -40.46 -12.26
N ARG A 545 30.79 -39.67 -12.34
CA ARG A 545 29.41 -40.15 -12.53
C ARG A 545 29.14 -40.41 -14.01
N ILE A 546 28.32 -41.43 -14.28
CA ILE A 546 27.85 -41.77 -15.63
C ILE A 546 26.34 -41.56 -15.67
N SER A 547 25.85 -40.83 -16.66
CA SER A 547 24.43 -40.58 -16.89
C SER A 547 23.99 -41.16 -18.23
N PHE A 548 22.87 -41.88 -18.24
CA PHE A 548 22.30 -42.52 -19.43
C PHE A 548 21.00 -41.81 -19.80
N PHE A 549 20.91 -41.37 -21.05
CA PHE A 549 19.72 -40.75 -21.62
C PHE A 549 19.21 -41.64 -22.75
N GLU A 550 18.00 -42.18 -22.62
CA GLU A 550 17.35 -42.99 -23.66
C GLU A 550 16.30 -42.15 -24.38
N PHE A 551 16.45 -41.99 -25.70
CA PHE A 551 15.53 -41.27 -26.56
C PHE A 551 14.72 -42.25 -27.39
N THR A 552 13.39 -42.20 -27.26
CA THR A 552 12.48 -43.16 -27.88
C THR A 552 11.75 -42.63 -29.14
N HIS A 553 11.51 -41.30 -29.31
CA HIS A 553 11.09 -40.59 -30.56
C HIS A 553 11.10 -39.02 -30.50
N THR A 554 11.24 -38.31 -31.65
CA THR A 554 11.32 -36.82 -31.83
C THR A 554 10.00 -36.03 -31.96
N PRO A 555 9.98 -34.71 -31.66
CA PRO A 555 8.96 -33.73 -32.06
C PRO A 555 9.31 -33.08 -33.42
N LYS A 556 8.83 -33.66 -34.53
CA LYS A 556 8.62 -32.89 -35.76
C LYS A 556 7.17 -33.08 -36.18
N PHE A 557 6.40 -32.03 -35.92
CA PHE A 557 5.04 -31.79 -36.41
C PHE A 557 4.02 -32.92 -36.18
N LEU A 558 3.22 -32.77 -35.12
CA LEU A 558 1.76 -32.70 -35.21
C LEU A 558 1.19 -32.03 -33.96
#